data_AF-A0A534T261-F1
#
_entry.id   AF-A0A534T261-F1
#
_cell.length_a   1.000
_cell.length_b   1.000
_cell.length_c   1.000
_cell.angle_alpha   90.00
_cell.angle_beta   90.00
_cell.angle_gamma   90.00
#
_symmetry.space_group_name_H-M   'P 1'
#
loop_
_entity.id
_entity.type
_entity.pdbx_description
1 polymer ?
#
loop_
_entity_poly.entity_id
_entity_poly.type
_entity_poly.pdbx_seq_one_letter_code
_entity_poly.pdbx_strand_id
1 'polypeptide(L)'
;MAIDWSRVRFTEHMTEAAAVVGECHVVLDFGPAASVSYEVKIYESLKGAAGERYFALGTNRDDPGGFRPLGSAASPEDALERCLADAGVFHRRRVKQAGD
;
A
#
# COMPACT_ATOMS: atom_id res chain seq x y z
N MET A 1 8.29 11.95 15.10
CA MET A 1 8.51 13.31 14.55
C MET A 1 8.39 13.20 13.04
N ALA A 2 7.41 13.88 12.43
CA ALA A 2 7.22 13.80 10.97
C ALA A 2 8.20 14.75 10.26
N ILE A 3 8.71 14.34 9.10
CA ILE A 3 9.51 15.21 8.24
C ILE A 3 8.59 16.28 7.65
N ASP A 4 9.02 17.55 7.71
CA ASP A 4 8.34 18.64 7.02
C ASP A 4 8.79 18.67 5.55
N TRP A 5 8.04 17.97 4.70
CA TRP A 5 8.32 17.85 3.27
C TRP A 5 8.20 19.17 2.51
N SER A 6 7.54 20.20 3.06
CA SER A 6 7.46 21.53 2.45
C SER A 6 8.84 22.23 2.37
N ARG A 7 9.79 21.80 3.20
CA ARG A 7 11.16 22.33 3.25
C ARG A 7 12.13 21.60 2.31
N VAL A 8 11.69 20.51 1.69
CA VAL A 8 12.49 19.74 0.73
C VAL A 8 12.25 20.31 -0.67
N ARG A 9 13.32 20.71 -1.35
CA ARG A 9 13.22 21.18 -2.74
C ARG A 9 13.22 19.97 -3.68
N PHE A 10 12.07 19.70 -4.30
CA PHE A 10 12.00 18.72 -5.38
C PHE A 10 12.59 19.31 -6.65
N THR A 11 13.57 18.62 -7.24
CA THR A 11 14.15 19.07 -8.52
C THR A 11 13.25 18.69 -9.68
N GLU A 12 13.51 19.27 -10.86
CA GLU A 12 12.83 18.91 -12.11
C GLU A 12 13.10 17.46 -12.53
N HIS A 13 14.25 16.90 -12.13
CA HIS A 13 14.62 15.51 -12.40
C HIS A 13 13.92 14.50 -11.48
N MET A 14 13.32 14.95 -10.37
CA MET A 14 12.51 14.10 -9.50
C MET A 14 11.08 14.04 -10.07
N THR A 15 10.84 13.19 -11.06
CA THR A 15 9.53 13.09 -11.73
C THR A 15 8.42 12.67 -10.75
N GLU A 16 8.76 11.84 -9.77
CA GLU A 16 7.86 11.35 -8.73
C GLU A 16 8.53 11.49 -7.35
N ALA A 17 7.74 11.84 -6.35
CA ALA A 17 8.19 11.81 -4.96
C ALA A 17 6.99 11.50 -4.06
N ALA A 18 7.22 10.63 -3.08
CA ALA A 18 6.20 10.23 -2.12
C ALA A 18 6.82 9.95 -0.75
N ALA A 19 6.06 10.19 0.31
CA ALA A 19 6.45 9.88 1.68
C ALA A 19 5.78 8.58 2.12
N VAL A 20 6.52 7.66 2.74
CA VAL A 20 5.89 6.51 3.40
C VAL A 20 5.15 7.01 4.64
N VAL A 21 3.85 6.76 4.69
CA VAL A 21 2.96 7.15 5.79
C VAL A 21 2.47 5.95 6.60
N GLY A 22 2.61 4.74 6.05
CA GLY A 22 2.29 3.50 6.74
C GLY A 22 2.99 2.30 6.10
N GLU A 23 3.18 1.26 6.90
CA GLU A 23 3.71 -0.03 6.47
C GLU A 23 2.97 -1.14 7.21
N CYS A 24 2.66 -2.22 6.52
CA CYS A 24 2.19 -3.46 7.15
C CYS A 24 2.69 -4.69 6.40
N HIS A 25 2.80 -5.81 7.12
CA HIS A 25 3.10 -7.11 6.53
C HIS A 25 1.84 -7.95 6.57
N VAL A 26 1.49 -8.53 5.42
CA VAL A 26 0.27 -9.31 5.26
C VAL A 26 0.64 -10.68 4.73
N VAL A 27 0.23 -11.73 5.45
CA VAL A 27 0.29 -13.10 4.98
C VAL A 27 -1.10 -13.47 4.47
N LEU A 28 -1.18 -13.85 3.21
CA LEU A 28 -2.41 -14.33 2.58
C LEU A 28 -2.31 -15.84 2.47
N ASP A 29 -3.14 -16.54 3.24
CA ASP A 29 -3.26 -17.99 3.22
C ASP A 29 -4.46 -18.38 2.36
N PHE A 30 -4.21 -19.07 1.24
CA PHE A 30 -5.22 -19.58 0.32
C PHE A 30 -5.45 -21.09 0.50
N GLY A 31 -5.02 -21.64 1.64
CA GLY A 31 -5.09 -23.05 1.99
C GLY A 31 -3.76 -23.80 1.75
N PRO A 32 -3.78 -25.14 1.86
CA PRO A 32 -2.56 -25.97 1.92
C PRO A 32 -1.61 -25.85 0.72
N ALA A 33 -2.07 -25.26 -0.38
CA ALA A 33 -1.36 -25.19 -1.64
C ALA A 33 -0.71 -23.83 -1.91
N ALA A 34 -1.06 -22.76 -1.18
CA ALA A 34 -0.53 -21.44 -1.46
C ALA A 34 -0.64 -20.49 -0.25
N SER A 35 0.49 -19.95 0.16
CA SER A 35 0.59 -18.79 1.04
C SER A 35 1.53 -17.77 0.42
N VAL A 36 1.18 -16.48 0.48
CA VAL A 36 2.03 -15.40 -0.01
C VAL A 36 2.19 -14.33 1.05
N SER A 37 3.42 -13.83 1.20
CA SER A 37 3.76 -12.77 2.16
C SER A 37 4.05 -11.48 1.43
N TYR A 38 3.20 -10.47 1.64
CA TYR A 38 3.36 -9.14 1.10
C TYR A 38 3.87 -8.17 2.18
N GLU A 39 4.91 -7.41 1.85
CA GLU A 39 5.18 -6.13 2.48
C GLU A 39 4.37 -5.07 1.73
N VAL A 40 3.49 -4.38 2.44
CA VAL A 40 2.68 -3.30 1.86
C VAL A 40 3.14 -1.97 2.45
N LYS A 41 3.52 -1.04 1.57
CA LYS A 41 3.87 0.33 1.94
C LYS A 41 2.81 1.28 1.41
N ILE A 42 2.39 2.20 2.26
CA ILE A 42 1.41 3.24 1.95
C ILE A 42 2.15 4.55 1.84
N TYR A 43 1.91 5.25 0.74
CA TYR A 43 2.62 6.44 0.36
C TYR A 43 1.65 7.61 0.23
N GLU A 44 2.08 8.79 0.66
CA GLU A 44 1.49 10.06 0.31
C GLU A 44 2.28 10.69 -0.84
N SER A 45 1.61 10.99 -1.95
CA SER A 45 2.23 11.67 -3.08
C SER A 45 2.59 13.11 -2.73
N LEU A 46 3.86 13.48 -2.92
CA LEU A 46 4.37 14.82 -2.65
C LEU A 46 4.33 15.72 -3.91
N LYS A 47 4.09 15.14 -5.09
CA LYS A 47 4.00 15.86 -6.38
C LYS A 47 2.67 15.63 -7.14
N GLY A 48 1.73 14.85 -6.60
CA GLY A 48 0.49 14.43 -7.28
C GLY A 48 -0.71 15.38 -7.12
N ALA A 49 -1.72 15.19 -7.99
CA ALA A 49 -2.98 15.94 -7.95
C ALA A 49 -3.89 15.50 -6.79
N ALA A 50 -4.70 16.42 -6.26
CA ALA A 50 -5.47 16.27 -5.02
C ALA A 50 -6.49 15.12 -4.97
N GLY A 51 -6.82 14.48 -6.09
CA GLY A 51 -7.85 13.43 -6.19
C GLY A 51 -7.42 12.04 -5.71
N GLU A 52 -6.13 11.70 -5.83
CA GLU A 52 -5.55 10.41 -5.40
C GLU A 52 -4.24 10.66 -4.66
N ARG A 53 -4.37 11.28 -3.49
CA ARG A 53 -3.25 11.73 -2.68
C ARG A 53 -2.40 10.58 -2.13
N TYR A 54 -2.99 9.39 -1.94
CA TYR A 54 -2.31 8.24 -1.37
C TYR A 54 -2.33 7.04 -2.31
N PHE A 55 -1.28 6.23 -2.23
CA PHE A 55 -1.22 4.94 -2.90
C PHE A 55 -0.55 3.89 -2.02
N ALA A 56 -1.05 2.67 -2.04
CA ALA A 56 -0.47 1.52 -1.36
C ALA A 56 0.09 0.54 -2.40
N LEU A 57 1.31 0.07 -2.17
CA LEU A 57 2.02 -0.86 -3.03
C LEU A 57 2.39 -2.12 -2.24
N GLY A 58 1.92 -3.27 -2.69
CA GLY A 58 2.36 -4.57 -2.18
C GLY A 58 3.57 -5.09 -2.94
N THR A 59 4.57 -5.59 -2.21
CA THR A 59 5.72 -6.31 -2.76
C THR A 59 5.77 -7.68 -2.12
N ASN A 60 5.73 -8.73 -2.93
CA ASN A 60 5.93 -10.09 -2.43
C ASN A 60 7.39 -10.21 -1.99
N ARG A 61 7.59 -10.56 -0.72
CA ARG A 61 8.94 -10.67 -0.13
C ARG A 61 9.75 -11.79 -0.78
N ASP A 62 9.09 -12.88 -1.14
CA ASP A 62 9.72 -14.08 -1.67
C ASP A 62 9.91 -14.00 -3.20
N ASP A 63 9.16 -13.11 -3.86
CA ASP A 63 9.31 -12.80 -5.28
C ASP A 63 9.10 -11.29 -5.54
N PRO A 64 10.13 -10.45 -5.33
CA PRO A 64 10.02 -9.01 -5.55
C PRO A 64 9.72 -8.62 -7.01
N GLY A 65 10.01 -9.48 -7.98
CA GLY A 65 9.72 -9.29 -9.40
C GLY A 65 8.32 -9.72 -9.80
N GLY A 66 7.62 -10.42 -8.91
CA GLY A 66 6.28 -10.97 -9.12
C GLY A 66 5.19 -9.91 -9.13
N PHE A 67 3.95 -10.38 -8.97
CA PHE A 67 2.77 -9.52 -8.97
C PHE A 67 2.84 -8.46 -7.85
N ARG A 68 2.64 -7.20 -8.22
CA ARG A 68 2.72 -6.02 -7.34
C ARG A 68 1.37 -5.32 -7.29
N PRO A 69 0.50 -5.67 -6.33
CA PRO A 69 -0.79 -5.03 -6.22
C PRO A 69 -0.64 -3.54 -5.90
N LEU A 70 -1.51 -2.72 -6.48
CA LEU A 70 -1.49 -1.27 -6.31
C LEU A 70 -2.91 -0.75 -6.04
N GLY A 71 -3.04 0.14 -5.05
CA GLY A 71 -4.30 0.85 -4.79
C GLY A 71 -4.08 2.32 -4.54
N SER A 72 -4.74 3.19 -5.31
CA SER A 72 -4.71 4.65 -5.11
C SER A 72 -6.04 5.16 -4.57
N ALA A 73 -6.00 6.11 -3.64
CA ALA A 73 -7.19 6.72 -3.04
C ALA A 73 -6.93 8.09 -2.40
N ALA A 74 -8.00 8.72 -1.90
CA ALA A 74 -7.95 9.98 -1.18
C ALA A 74 -7.52 9.82 0.30
N SER A 75 -7.56 8.61 0.85
CA SER A 75 -7.10 8.27 2.20
C SER A 75 -6.09 7.11 2.18
N PRO A 76 -5.18 7.01 3.17
CA PRO A 76 -4.27 5.88 3.32
C PRO A 76 -4.99 4.52 3.45
N GLU A 77 -6.09 4.49 4.20
CA GLU A 77 -6.86 3.29 4.49
C GLU A 77 -7.56 2.76 3.23
N ASP A 78 -8.19 3.64 2.46
CA ASP A 78 -8.84 3.25 1.21
C ASP A 78 -7.82 2.80 0.15
N ALA A 79 -6.62 3.39 0.16
CA ALA A 79 -5.53 2.98 -0.72
C ALA A 79 -5.07 1.55 -0.39
N LEU A 80 -4.93 1.23 0.89
CA LEU A 80 -4.63 -0.12 1.36
C LEU A 80 -5.74 -1.12 0.99
N GLU A 81 -7.01 -0.79 1.23
CA GLU A 81 -8.13 -1.67 0.89
C GLU A 81 -8.16 -1.97 -0.62
N ARG A 82 -7.93 -0.97 -1.47
CA ARG A 82 -7.82 -1.15 -2.92
C ARG A 82 -6.63 -2.00 -3.32
N CYS A 83 -5.48 -1.82 -2.69
CA CYS A 83 -4.29 -2.66 -2.93
C CYS A 83 -4.56 -4.12 -2.56
N LEU A 84 -5.24 -4.39 -1.45
CA LEU A 84 -5.63 -5.76 -1.08
C LEU A 84 -6.66 -6.34 -2.06
N ALA A 85 -7.63 -5.55 -2.49
CA ALA A 85 -8.61 -5.97 -3.50
C ALA A 85 -7.93 -6.32 -4.84
N ASP A 86 -6.95 -5.54 -5.27
CA ASP A 86 -6.13 -5.81 -6.47
C ASP A 86 -5.30 -7.09 -6.32
N ALA A 87 -4.87 -7.42 -5.09
CA ALA A 87 -4.27 -8.72 -4.75
C ALA A 87 -5.26 -9.90 -4.76
N GLY A 88 -6.51 -9.69 -5.17
CA GLY A 88 -7.57 -10.69 -5.14
C GLY A 88 -8.06 -10.98 -3.72
N VAL A 89 -7.66 -10.17 -2.72
CA VAL A 89 -8.13 -10.26 -1.35
C VAL A 89 -9.41 -9.47 -1.23
N PHE A 90 -10.50 -10.12 -1.62
CA PHE A 90 -11.83 -9.60 -1.33
C PHE A 90 -12.15 -9.91 0.12
N HIS A 91 -12.65 -8.92 0.87
CA HIS A 91 -13.28 -9.16 2.17
C HIS A 91 -14.43 -10.18 1.98
N ARG A 92 -14.15 -11.47 2.15
CA ARG A 92 -15.15 -12.54 2.20
C ARG A 92 -15.97 -12.36 3.48
N ARG A 93 -16.96 -11.46 3.43
CA ARG A 93 -17.84 -11.02 4.53
C ARG A 93 -17.07 -10.45 5.71
N ARG A 94 -17.61 -9.37 6.30
CA ARG A 94 -17.26 -8.92 7.65
C ARG A 94 -17.54 -10.05 8.65
N VAL A 95 -16.58 -10.96 8.84
CA VAL A 95 -16.55 -11.79 10.04
C VAL A 95 -15.80 -10.97 11.06
N LYS A 96 -16.52 -10.55 12.09
CA LYS A 96 -15.96 -9.84 13.25
C LYS A 96 -14.71 -10.61 13.70
N GLN A 97 -13.52 -10.04 13.54
CA GLN A 97 -12.33 -10.58 14.18
C GLN A 97 -12.58 -10.45 15.69
N ALA A 98 -12.99 -11.55 16.31
CA ALA A 98 -12.95 -11.67 17.75
C ALA A 98 -11.46 -11.78 18.10
N GLY A 99 -10.93 -10.74 18.74
CA GLY A 99 -9.63 -10.82 19.39
C GLY A 99 -9.73 -11.79 20.56
N ASP A 100 -8.72 -12.65 20.68
CA ASP A 100 -8.31 -13.28 21.94
C ASP A 100 -7.02 -12.58 22.40
#